data_AF-A0AAV0VF05-F1
#
_entry.id   AF-A0AAV0VF05-F1
#
_cell.length_a   1.000
_cell.length_b   1.000
_cell.length_c   1.000
_cell.angle_alpha   90.00
_cell.angle_beta   90.00
_cell.angle_gamma   90.00
#
_symmetry.space_group_name_H-M   'P 1'
#
loop_
_entity.id
_entity.type
_entity.pdbx_description
1 polymer ?
#
loop_
_entity_poly.entity_id
_entity_poly.type
_entity_poly.pdbx_seq_one_letter_code
_entity_poly.pdbx_strand_id
1 'polypeptide(L)'
;MALAFVSAVVKDDAYLQETWDVTPKWRSHAIEQLTTRFPKWEFFGKPFLSWIWLDTKSAATSEEACTLAKVHGVPVRSGKPGYNLPTFVRIAVRNPEHTAVLLKAWEKLQ
;
A
#
# COMPACT_ATOMS: atom_id res chain seq x y z
N MET A 1 -11.10 8.72 -28.25
CA MET A 1 -10.81 9.44 -26.98
C MET A 1 -9.65 8.84 -26.19
N ALA A 2 -9.55 7.52 -26.01
CA ALA A 2 -8.43 6.90 -25.30
C ALA A 2 -7.04 7.26 -25.87
N LEU A 3 -6.89 7.31 -27.20
CA LEU A 3 -5.61 7.65 -27.85
C LEU A 3 -5.13 9.08 -27.56
N ALA A 4 -6.06 10.06 -27.50
CA ALA A 4 -5.72 11.45 -27.19
C ALA A 4 -5.27 11.59 -25.74
N PHE A 5 -5.95 10.93 -24.80
CA PHE A 5 -5.53 10.89 -23.40
C PHE A 5 -4.16 10.24 -23.23
N VAL A 6 -3.93 9.05 -23.83
CA VAL A 6 -2.62 8.38 -23.81
C VAL A 6 -1.54 9.28 -24.38
N SER A 7 -1.79 9.93 -25.52
CA SER A 7 -0.81 10.86 -26.12
C SER A 7 -0.48 12.06 -25.24
N ALA A 8 -1.42 12.52 -24.40
CA ALA A 8 -1.17 13.62 -23.48
C ALA A 8 -0.33 13.15 -22.28
N VAL A 9 -0.76 12.08 -21.60
CA VAL A 9 -0.11 11.63 -20.34
C VAL A 9 1.30 11.08 -20.55
N VAL A 10 1.62 10.52 -21.71
CA VAL A 10 2.99 10.06 -22.01
C VAL A 10 3.96 11.19 -22.32
N LYS A 11 3.45 12.43 -22.49
CA LYS A 11 4.25 13.64 -22.75
C LYS A 11 4.30 14.58 -21.55
N ASP A 12 3.63 14.23 -20.45
CA ASP A 12 3.64 15.03 -19.23
C ASP A 12 4.85 14.67 -18.36
N ASP A 13 6.02 15.11 -18.80
CA ASP A 13 7.29 14.82 -18.13
C ASP A 13 7.31 15.36 -16.69
N ALA A 14 6.64 16.48 -16.43
CA ALA A 14 6.56 17.08 -15.10
C ALA A 14 5.82 16.16 -14.12
N TYR A 15 4.63 15.67 -14.52
CA TYR A 15 3.86 14.73 -13.69
C TYR A 15 4.59 13.40 -13.47
N LEU A 16 5.23 12.86 -14.53
CA LEU A 16 5.99 11.62 -14.43
C LEU A 16 7.20 11.77 -13.51
N GLN A 17 7.96 12.86 -13.64
CA GLN A 17 9.11 13.14 -12.77
C GLN A 17 8.69 13.31 -11.32
N GLU A 18 7.64 14.09 -11.05
CA GLU A 18 7.09 14.24 -9.70
C GLU A 18 6.70 12.88 -9.13
N THR A 19 6.01 12.03 -9.91
CA THR A 19 5.62 10.68 -9.49
C THR A 19 6.82 9.82 -9.12
N TRP A 20 7.90 9.87 -9.92
CA TRP A 20 9.15 9.16 -9.64
C TRP A 20 9.88 9.69 -8.42
N ASP A 21 9.79 10.99 -8.14
CA ASP A 21 10.43 11.62 -6.99
C ASP A 21 9.69 11.33 -5.67
N VAL A 22 8.35 11.33 -5.69
CA VAL A 22 7.54 11.17 -4.46
C VAL A 22 7.28 9.72 -4.09
N THR A 23 7.10 8.82 -5.06
CA THR A 23 6.73 7.41 -4.77
C THR A 23 7.72 6.72 -3.84
N PRO A 24 9.05 6.79 -4.07
CA PRO A 24 10.01 6.17 -3.16
C PRO A 24 10.01 6.79 -1.77
N LYS A 25 9.84 8.12 -1.67
CA LYS A 25 9.78 8.85 -0.39
C LYS A 25 8.57 8.42 0.43
N TRP A 26 7.40 8.40 -0.21
CA TRP A 26 6.15 7.96 0.41
C TRP A 26 6.16 6.49 0.79
N ARG A 27 6.77 5.63 -0.05
CA ARG A 27 6.96 4.23 0.28
C ARG A 27 7.87 4.07 1.51
N SER A 28 8.98 4.80 1.56
CA SER A 28 9.90 4.77 2.70
C SER A 28 9.20 5.18 3.99
N HIS A 29 8.44 6.28 3.95
CA HIS A 29 7.62 6.72 5.08
C HIS A 29 6.62 5.65 5.54
N ALA A 30 5.89 5.02 4.61
CA ALA A 30 4.95 3.95 4.96
C ALA A 30 5.65 2.75 5.62
N ILE A 31 6.81 2.31 5.09
CA ILE A 31 7.59 1.22 5.67
C ILE A 31 8.08 1.54 7.07
N GLU A 32 8.56 2.76 7.32
CA GLU A 32 9.02 3.20 8.64
C GLU A 32 7.90 3.12 9.68
N GLN A 33 6.72 3.67 9.35
CA GLN A 33 5.56 3.64 10.23
C GLN A 33 5.06 2.20 10.49
N LEU A 34 5.00 1.38 9.43
CA LEU A 34 4.57 -0.01 9.53
C LEU A 34 5.54 -0.87 10.34
N THR A 35 6.85 -0.67 10.16
CA THR A 35 7.89 -1.41 10.91
C THR A 35 7.82 -1.08 12.40
N THR A 36 7.58 0.19 12.72
CA THR A 36 7.41 0.64 14.11
C THR A 36 6.15 0.04 14.73
N ARG A 37 5.03 0.02 13.99
CA ARG A 37 3.72 -0.44 14.49
C ARG A 37 3.63 -1.97 14.57
N PHE A 38 4.21 -2.68 13.60
CA PHE A 38 4.10 -4.12 13.40
C PHE A 38 5.47 -4.77 13.20
N PRO A 39 6.32 -4.86 14.25
CA PRO A 39 7.71 -5.29 14.13
C PRO A 39 7.89 -6.76 13.69
N LYS A 40 6.82 -7.57 13.76
CA LYS A 40 6.82 -8.98 13.33
C LYS A 40 6.41 -9.16 11.87
N TRP A 41 5.88 -8.13 11.22
CA TRP A 41 5.47 -8.21 9.83
C TRP A 41 6.67 -8.05 8.92
N GLU A 42 6.60 -8.68 7.74
CA GLU A 42 7.61 -8.52 6.70
C GLU A 42 7.05 -7.73 5.52
N PHE A 43 7.92 -6.91 4.92
CA PHE A 43 7.53 -5.98 3.87
C PHE A 43 8.33 -6.23 2.59
N PHE A 44 7.62 -6.47 1.48
CA PHE A 44 8.22 -6.88 0.20
C PHE A 44 7.97 -5.85 -0.91
N GLY A 45 8.85 -5.86 -1.90
CA GLY A 45 8.81 -5.00 -3.08
C GLY A 45 10.08 -4.16 -3.25
N LYS A 46 10.18 -3.45 -4.39
CA LYS A 46 11.28 -2.51 -4.68
C LYS A 46 10.91 -1.08 -4.24
N PRO A 47 11.90 -0.21 -3.95
CA PRO A 47 11.64 1.15 -3.45
C PRO A 47 10.75 2.02 -4.34
N PHE A 48 10.77 1.80 -5.66
CA PHE A 48 10.01 2.58 -6.63
C PHE A 48 8.58 2.06 -6.89
N LEU A 49 8.19 0.93 -6.31
CA LEU A 49 6.86 0.38 -6.54
C LEU A 49 5.80 1.19 -5.81
N SER A 50 4.68 1.44 -6.50
CA SER A 50 3.50 2.13 -5.95
C SER A 50 2.63 1.25 -5.04
N TRP A 51 3.17 0.13 -4.57
CA TRP A 51 2.50 -0.81 -3.67
C TRP A 51 3.52 -1.54 -2.80
N ILE A 52 3.04 -2.10 -1.69
CA ILE A 52 3.83 -2.88 -0.74
C ILE A 52 3.07 -4.17 -0.42
N TRP A 53 3.75 -5.30 -0.50
CA TRP A 53 3.23 -6.56 0.04
C TRP A 53 3.66 -6.69 1.51
N LEU A 54 2.71 -7.03 2.37
CA LEU A 54 2.89 -7.19 3.80
C LEU A 54 2.57 -8.66 4.13
N ASP A 55 3.48 -9.37 4.78
CA ASP A 55 3.18 -10.67 5.39
C ASP A 55 2.87 -10.44 6.87
N THR A 56 1.61 -10.60 7.25
CA THR A 56 1.13 -10.40 8.62
C THR A 56 1.47 -11.58 9.54
N LYS A 57 2.06 -12.66 8.99
CA LYS A 57 2.37 -13.93 9.66
C LYS A 57 1.15 -14.71 10.17
N SER A 58 -0.07 -14.24 9.91
CA SER A 58 -1.30 -14.87 10.35
C SER A 58 -2.44 -14.62 9.38
N ALA A 59 -3.10 -15.69 8.92
CA ALA A 59 -4.25 -15.59 8.02
C ALA A 59 -5.40 -14.81 8.66
N ALA A 60 -5.64 -15.01 9.96
CA ALA A 60 -6.66 -14.29 10.71
C ALA A 60 -6.34 -12.79 10.79
N THR A 61 -5.07 -12.43 11.05
CA THR A 61 -4.64 -11.02 11.08
C THR A 61 -4.75 -10.36 9.71
N SER A 62 -4.42 -11.08 8.64
CA SER A 62 -4.59 -10.62 7.24
C SER A 62 -6.06 -10.34 6.91
N GLU A 63 -6.98 -11.23 7.31
CA GLU A 63 -8.42 -11.07 7.11
C GLU A 63 -9.00 -9.90 7.92
N GLU A 64 -8.63 -9.77 9.19
CA GLU A 64 -9.04 -8.66 10.04
C GLU A 64 -8.49 -7.32 9.51
N ALA A 65 -7.23 -7.29 9.07
CA ALA A 65 -6.64 -6.10 8.45
C ALA A 65 -7.41 -5.65 7.20
N CYS A 66 -7.79 -6.59 6.33
CA CYS A 66 -8.64 -6.29 5.18
C CYS A 66 -10.02 -5.76 5.59
N THR A 67 -10.63 -6.36 6.61
CA THR A 67 -11.96 -5.97 7.12
C THR A 67 -11.95 -4.57 7.71
N LEU A 68 -11.03 -4.30 8.65
CA LEU A 68 -10.87 -2.98 9.28
C LEU A 68 -10.61 -1.89 8.23
N ALA A 69 -9.66 -2.12 7.32
CA ALA A 69 -9.35 -1.17 6.27
C ALA A 69 -10.58 -0.86 5.37
N LYS A 70 -11.39 -1.87 5.05
CA LYS A 70 -12.64 -1.70 4.29
C LYS A 70 -13.68 -0.88 5.06
N VAL A 71 -13.90 -1.17 6.35
CA VAL A 71 -14.85 -0.45 7.21
C VAL A 71 -14.49 1.03 7.35
N HIS A 72 -13.18 1.34 7.38
CA HIS A 72 -12.67 2.70 7.46
C HIS A 72 -12.54 3.41 6.09
N GLY A 73 -13.03 2.81 5.00
CA GLY A 73 -13.03 3.45 3.68
C GLY A 73 -11.67 3.47 2.96
N VAL A 74 -10.69 2.69 3.43
CA VAL A 74 -9.33 2.60 2.88
C VAL A 74 -8.99 1.16 2.48
N PRO A 75 -9.77 0.53 1.56
CA PRO A 75 -9.67 -0.89 1.29
C PRO A 75 -8.29 -1.31 0.77
N VAL A 76 -7.76 -2.38 1.34
CA VAL A 76 -6.52 -3.04 0.93
C VAL A 76 -6.82 -4.37 0.24
N ARG A 77 -5.85 -4.96 -0.46
CA ARG A 77 -6.05 -6.21 -1.22
C ARG A 77 -5.52 -7.40 -0.43
N SER A 78 -6.33 -8.45 -0.27
CA SER A 78 -5.85 -9.73 0.27
C SER A 78 -5.02 -10.49 -0.76
N GLY A 79 -3.97 -11.18 -0.31
CA GLY A 79 -3.19 -12.14 -1.10
C GLY A 79 -3.81 -13.54 -1.18
N LYS A 80 -4.87 -13.82 -0.41
CA LYS A 80 -5.56 -15.11 -0.43
C LYS A 80 -6.15 -15.43 -1.81
N PRO A 81 -7.03 -14.60 -2.40
CA PRO A 81 -7.56 -14.87 -3.74
C PRO A 81 -6.49 -14.63 -4.81
N GLY A 82 -6.36 -15.58 -5.75
CA GLY A 82 -5.49 -15.47 -6.93
C GLY A 82 -4.01 -15.81 -6.68
N TYR A 83 -3.46 -15.48 -5.51
CA TYR A 83 -2.05 -15.77 -5.17
C TYR A 83 -1.86 -16.91 -4.17
N ASN A 84 -2.93 -17.39 -3.52
CA ASN A 84 -2.87 -18.42 -2.49
C ASN A 84 -1.91 -18.08 -1.32
N LEU A 85 -1.82 -16.79 -0.96
CA LEU A 85 -0.99 -16.28 0.12
C LEU A 85 -1.90 -15.72 1.24
N PRO A 86 -2.43 -16.57 2.14
CA PRO A 86 -3.47 -16.16 3.08
C PRO A 86 -2.99 -15.18 4.16
N THR A 87 -1.70 -15.17 4.48
CA THR A 87 -1.11 -14.23 5.45
C THR A 87 -0.74 -12.88 4.84
N PHE A 88 -0.91 -12.72 3.52
CA PHE A 88 -0.44 -11.53 2.82
C PHE A 88 -1.56 -10.52 2.58
N VAL A 89 -1.19 -9.24 2.72
CA VAL A 89 -2.00 -8.07 2.35
C VAL A 89 -1.16 -7.17 1.46
N ARG A 90 -1.76 -6.61 0.40
CA ARG A 90 -1.12 -5.57 -0.43
C ARG A 90 -1.78 -4.23 -0.20
N ILE A 91 -0.95 -3.24 0.10
CA ILE A 91 -1.37 -1.84 0.23
C ILE A 91 -0.81 -1.02 -0.93
N ALA A 92 -1.49 0.06 -1.27
CA ALA A 92 -0.96 1.04 -2.20
C ALA A 92 -0.07 2.04 -1.46
N VAL A 93 0.98 2.53 -2.13
CA VAL A 93 1.74 3.68 -1.66
C VAL A 93 0.91 4.93 -1.94
N ARG A 94 0.75 5.76 -0.91
CA ARG A 94 -0.02 7.00 -0.93
C ARG A 94 0.78 8.07 -0.17
N ASN A 95 0.33 9.31 -0.26
CA ASN A 95 0.92 10.38 0.56
C ASN A 95 0.79 10.06 2.07
N PRO A 96 1.59 10.70 2.93
CA PRO A 96 1.62 10.43 4.37
C PRO A 96 0.25 10.52 5.07
N GLU A 97 -0.58 11.48 4.67
CA GLU A 97 -1.90 11.71 5.27
C GLU A 97 -2.84 10.50 5.04
N HIS A 98 -2.87 9.97 3.82
CA HIS A 98 -3.66 8.79 3.50
C HIS A 98 -3.10 7.53 4.18
N THR A 99 -1.77 7.42 4.29
CA THR A 99 -1.14 6.33 5.06
C THR A 99 -1.54 6.38 6.53
N ALA A 100 -1.61 7.56 7.13
CA ALA A 100 -2.04 7.73 8.52
C ALA A 100 -3.50 7.25 8.74
N VAL A 101 -4.41 7.47 7.79
CA VAL A 101 -5.78 6.94 7.86
C VAL A 101 -5.80 5.41 7.90
N LEU A 102 -4.97 4.75 7.08
CA LEU A 102 -4.85 3.28 7.10
C LEU A 102 -4.27 2.78 8.43
N LEU A 103 -3.22 3.42 8.94
CA LEU A 103 -2.62 3.05 10.23
C LEU A 103 -3.62 3.20 11.38
N LYS A 104 -4.44 4.24 11.35
CA LYS A 104 -5.55 4.44 12.30
C LYS A 104 -6.60 3.34 12.18
N ALA A 105 -6.96 2.92 10.97
CA ALA A 105 -7.89 1.80 10.78
C ALA A 105 -7.37 0.50 11.40
N TRP A 106 -6.04 0.32 11.43
CA TRP A 106 -5.36 -0.84 11.99
C TRP A 106 -4.92 -0.67 13.45
N GLU A 107 -5.40 0.34 14.15
CA GLU A 107 -5.02 0.59 15.54
C GLU A 107 -5.28 -0.63 16.45
N LYS A 108 -6.37 -1.37 16.20
CA LYS A 108 -6.76 -2.58 16.95
C LYS A 108 -5.95 -3.84 16.65
N LEU A 109 -5.03 -3.81 15.68
CA LEU A 109 -4.23 -5.00 15.29
C LEU A 109 -2.94 -5.17 16.12
N GLN A 110 -2.72 -4.32 17.13
CA GLN A 110 -1.55 -4.40 18.02
C GLN A 110 -1.72 -5.36 19.18
#